data_AF-A0A8X6U7X3-F1
#
_entry.id   AF-A0A8X6U7X3-F1
#
_cell.length_a   1.000
_cell.length_b   1.000
_cell.length_c   1.000
_cell.angle_alpha   90.00
_cell.angle_beta   90.00
_cell.angle_gamma   90.00
#
_symmetry.space_group_name_H-M   'P 1'
#
loop_
_entity.id
_entity.type
_entity.pdbx_description
1 polymer ?
#
loop_
_entity_poly.entity_id
_entity_poly.type
_entity_poly.pdbx_seq_one_letter_code
_entity_poly.pdbx_strand_id
1 'polypeptide(L)'
;MGGVDFLDRVISYCRICARTKKGTIRVIMHFIDFAIVASWIEYRRHKAISSVPKSDYLAFRINIQEYYFRGYEEDDTSEYEPSEPPTPKKS
;
A
#
# COMPACT_ATOMS: atom_id res chain seq x y z
N MET A 1 21.69 -18.02 4.23
CA MET A 1 20.50 -17.78 5.08
C MET A 1 20.61 -16.35 5.63
N GLY A 2 20.02 -15.37 4.97
CA GLY A 2 20.17 -13.95 5.37
C GLY A 2 19.29 -12.97 4.60
N GLY A 3 18.71 -13.39 3.47
CA GLY A 3 17.72 -12.60 2.74
C GLY A 3 16.41 -12.42 3.49
N VAL A 4 15.96 -13.44 4.22
CA VAL A 4 14.71 -13.39 5.02
C VAL A 4 14.87 -12.47 6.23
N ASP A 5 16.02 -12.49 6.90
CA ASP A 5 16.31 -11.61 8.06
C ASP A 5 16.41 -10.12 7.66
N PHE A 6 16.96 -9.84 6.47
CA PHE A 6 16.98 -8.49 5.94
C PHE A 6 15.56 -8.00 5.64
N LEU A 7 14.73 -8.87 5.07
CA LEU A 7 13.35 -8.55 4.76
C LEU A 7 12.54 -8.29 6.04
N ASP A 8 12.66 -9.15 7.04
CA ASP A 8 12.01 -9.01 8.34
C ASP A 8 12.41 -7.70 9.03
N ARG A 9 13.69 -7.33 8.96
CA ARG A 9 14.18 -6.04 9.43
C ARG A 9 13.54 -4.86 8.70
N VAL A 10 13.46 -4.88 7.36
CA VAL A 10 12.84 -3.78 6.59
C VAL A 10 11.33 -3.68 6.85
N ILE A 11 10.64 -4.82 6.97
CA ILE A 11 9.22 -4.87 7.32
C ILE A 11 9.01 -4.27 8.71
N SER A 12 9.89 -4.55 9.68
CA SER A 12 9.82 -3.96 11.02
C SER A 12 9.96 -2.43 11.01
N TYR A 13 10.70 -1.85 10.06
CA TYR A 13 10.82 -0.39 9.89
C TYR A 13 9.64 0.26 9.15
N CYS A 14 8.87 -0.50 8.37
CA CYS A 14 7.79 0.05 7.52
C CYS A 14 6.41 -0.51 7.78
N ARG A 15 6.25 -1.22 8.88
CA ARG A 15 5.01 -1.89 9.25
C ARG A 15 3.83 -0.93 9.29
N ILE A 16 2.79 -1.25 8.53
CA ILE A 16 1.47 -0.65 8.72
C ILE A 16 0.97 -1.12 10.09
N CYS A 17 1.14 -0.27 11.11
CA CYS A 17 0.67 -0.54 12.47
C CYS A 17 -0.85 -0.35 12.57
N ALA A 18 -1.62 -1.15 11.83
CA ALA A 18 -3.06 -1.16 12.02
C ALA A 18 -3.40 -1.86 13.34
N ARG A 19 -4.01 -1.11 14.26
CA ARG A 19 -4.56 -1.66 15.50
C ARG A 19 -5.87 -2.37 15.19
N THR A 20 -5.77 -3.59 14.66
CA THR A 20 -6.92 -4.47 14.41
C THR A 20 -6.89 -5.69 15.33
N LYS A 21 -8.07 -6.05 15.86
CA LYS A 21 -8.31 -7.31 16.59
C LYS A 21 -8.48 -8.51 15.65
N LYS A 22 -8.70 -8.28 14.35
CA LYS A 22 -8.90 -9.34 13.35
C LYS A 22 -7.55 -9.79 12.81
N GLY A 23 -7.16 -11.03 13.10
CA GLY A 23 -5.87 -11.62 12.69
C GLY A 23 -5.67 -11.64 11.18
N THR A 24 -6.72 -11.92 10.39
CA THR A 24 -6.66 -11.94 8.92
C THR A 24 -6.24 -10.59 8.33
N ILE A 25 -6.74 -9.48 8.88
CA ILE A 25 -6.37 -8.14 8.43
C ILE A 25 -4.89 -7.88 8.70
N ARG A 26 -4.38 -8.36 9.84
CA ARG A 26 -2.95 -8.27 10.18
C ARG A 26 -2.09 -9.03 9.18
N VAL A 27 -2.54 -10.20 8.73
CA VAL A 27 -1.84 -11.00 7.70
C VAL A 27 -1.85 -10.28 6.36
N ILE A 28 -3.00 -9.76 5.91
CA ILE A 28 -3.12 -9.03 4.64
C ILE A 28 -2.18 -7.82 4.62
N MET A 29 -2.17 -7.02 5.68
CA MET A 29 -1.28 -5.86 5.78
C MET A 29 0.19 -6.26 5.76
N HIS A 30 0.54 -7.38 6.40
CA HIS A 30 1.89 -7.92 6.36
C HIS A 30 2.31 -8.36 4.96
N PHE A 31 1.38 -8.92 4.17
CA PHE A 31 1.62 -9.25 2.76
C PHE A 31 1.81 -8.00 1.89
N ILE A 32 1.08 -6.93 2.16
CA ILE A 32 1.27 -5.65 1.45
C ILE A 32 2.66 -5.08 1.76
N ASP A 33 3.04 -5.06 3.05
CA ASP A 33 4.37 -4.62 3.47
C ASP A 33 5.47 -5.47 2.80
N PHE A 34 5.28 -6.80 2.73
CA PHE A 34 6.17 -7.72 2.02
C PHE A 34 6.29 -7.38 0.53
N ALA A 35 5.17 -7.15 -0.16
CA ALA A 35 5.15 -6.84 -1.58
C ALA A 35 5.88 -5.52 -1.91
N ILE A 36 5.72 -4.49 -1.07
CA ILE A 36 6.42 -3.20 -1.21
C ILE A 36 7.92 -3.36 -1.04
N VAL A 37 8.36 -4.19 -0.08
CA VAL A 37 9.81 -4.44 0.11
C VAL A 37 10.37 -5.28 -1.04
N ALA A 38 9.62 -6.25 -1.54
CA ALA A 38 10.02 -7.05 -2.70
C ALA A 38 10.19 -6.18 -3.95
N SER A 39 9.23 -5.29 -4.23
CA SER A 39 9.31 -4.36 -5.36
C SER A 39 10.46 -3.35 -5.19
N TRP A 40 10.76 -2.93 -3.95
CA TRP A 40 11.91 -2.08 -3.66
C TRP A 40 13.25 -2.76 -3.98
N ILE A 41 13.39 -4.05 -3.66
CA ILE A 41 14.60 -4.82 -3.96
C ILE A 41 14.80 -4.90 -5.48
N GLU A 42 13.73 -5.20 -6.22
CA GLU A 42 13.77 -5.27 -7.69
C GLU A 42 14.07 -3.90 -8.31
N TYR A 43 13.48 -2.83 -7.77
CA TYR A 43 13.75 -1.46 -8.20
C TYR A 43 15.21 -1.05 -8.01
N ARG A 44 15.83 -1.44 -6.89
CA ARG A 44 17.28 -1.21 -6.67
C ARG A 44 18.12 -2.02 -7.65
N ARG A 45 17.73 -3.25 -7.96
CA ARG A 45 18.42 -4.10 -8.94
C ARG A 45 18.38 -3.49 -10.33
N HIS A 46 17.21 -3.01 -10.77
CA HIS A 46 17.04 -2.28 -12.02
C HIS A 46 17.85 -0.97 -12.05
N LYS A 47 17.81 -0.17 -10.97
CA LYS A 47 18.59 1.08 -10.88
C LYS A 47 20.10 0.85 -10.90
N ALA A 48 20.59 -0.23 -10.31
CA ALA A 48 22.00 -0.60 -10.34
C ALA A 48 22.48 -0.88 -11.78
N ILE A 49 21.59 -1.39 -12.63
CA ILE A 49 21.86 -1.62 -14.06
C ILE A 49 21.79 -0.32 -14.86
N SER A 50 20.90 0.61 -14.48
CA SER A 50 20.64 1.85 -15.23
C SER A 50 21.44 3.10 -14.80
N SER A 51 22.43 3.00 -13.90
CA SER A 51 23.26 4.15 -13.45
C SER A 51 22.47 5.34 -12.86
N VAL A 52 21.23 5.13 -12.44
CA VAL A 52 20.37 6.19 -11.88
C VAL A 52 20.72 6.40 -10.40
N PRO A 53 20.72 7.64 -9.87
CA PRO A 53 21.01 7.91 -8.47
C PRO A 53 20.18 7.06 -7.51
N LYS A 54 20.84 6.62 -6.43
CA LYS A 54 20.24 5.87 -5.33
C LYS A 54 19.11 6.71 -4.74
N SER A 55 17.89 6.21 -4.85
CA SER A 55 16.76 6.74 -4.08
C SER A 55 16.73 6.10 -2.71
N ASP A 56 16.22 6.81 -1.72
CA ASP A 56 15.90 6.24 -0.42
C ASP A 56 14.58 5.49 -0.46
N TYR A 57 14.43 4.52 0.43
CA TYR A 57 13.22 3.71 0.54
C TYR A 57 11.98 4.55 0.89
N LEU A 58 12.16 5.60 1.72
CA LEU A 58 11.11 6.56 2.05
C LEU A 58 10.60 7.31 0.80
N ALA A 59 11.51 7.80 -0.03
CA ALA A 59 11.15 8.49 -1.26
C ALA A 59 10.41 7.55 -2.23
N PHE A 60 10.80 6.28 -2.29
CA PHE A 60 10.09 5.27 -3.08
C PHE A 60 8.68 5.02 -2.56
N ARG A 61 8.48 4.92 -1.24
CA ARG A 61 7.14 4.77 -0.65
C ARG A 61 6.24 5.98 -0.92
N ILE A 62 6.78 7.19 -0.83
CA ILE A 62 6.01 8.42 -1.13
C ILE A 62 5.60 8.42 -2.60
N ASN A 63 6.50 8.10 -3.53
CA ASN A 63 6.15 8.00 -4.96
C ASN A 63 5.06 6.96 -5.22
N ILE A 64 5.12 5.80 -4.55
CA ILE A 64 4.05 4.80 -4.63
C ILE A 64 2.73 5.38 -4.12
N GLN A 65 2.74 6.05 -2.95
CA GLN A 65 1.54 6.67 -2.41
C GLN A 65 0.94 7.72 -3.34
N GLU A 66 1.76 8.62 -3.89
CA GLU A 66 1.30 9.63 -4.85
C GLU A 66 0.71 8.99 -6.11
N TYR A 67 1.34 7.92 -6.62
CA TYR A 67 0.81 7.18 -7.76
C TYR A 67 -0.58 6.58 -7.47
N TYR A 68 -0.74 5.94 -6.31
CA TYR A 68 -2.04 5.39 -5.90
C TYR A 68 -3.08 6.48 -5.61
N PHE A 69 -2.68 7.58 -4.98
CA PHE A 69 -3.57 8.70 -4.64
C PHE A 69 -4.08 9.38 -5.90
N ARG A 70 -3.21 9.59 -6.89
CA ARG A 70 -3.60 10.14 -8.19
C ARG A 70 -4.60 9.26 -8.94
N GLY A 71 -4.45 7.93 -8.86
CA GLY A 71 -5.44 7.02 -9.44
C GLY A 71 -6.79 7.07 -8.73
N TYR A 72 -6.81 7.38 -7.43
CA TYR A 72 -8.04 7.48 -6.64
C TYR A 72 -8.90 8.70 -6.98
N GLU A 73 -8.26 9.85 -7.24
CA GLU A 73 -8.95 11.07 -7.67
C GLU A 73 -9.63 10.92 -9.04
N GLU A 74 -9.12 10.04 -9.91
CA GLU A 74 -9.71 9.77 -11.22
C GLU A 74 -10.99 8.88 -11.12
N ASP A 75 -11.13 8.06 -10.07
CA ASP A 75 -12.29 7.17 -9.84
C ASP A 75 -13.44 7.84 -9.03
N ASP A 76 -13.13 8.82 -8.18
CA ASP A 76 -14.11 9.48 -7.27
C ASP A 76 -15.00 10.54 -7.97
N THR A 77 -14.83 10.73 -9.28
CA THR A 77 -15.73 11.59 -10.10
C THR A 77 -17.01 10.86 -10.53
N SER A 78 -17.20 9.58 -10.17
CA SER A 78 -18.46 8.86 -10.44
C SER A 78 -19.53 9.13 -9.36
N GLU A 79 -20.17 10.28 -9.50
CA GLU A 79 -21.50 10.72 -9.02
C GLU A 79 -22.25 9.78 -8.04
N TYR A 80 -22.31 10.17 -6.75
CA TYR A 80 -23.27 9.64 -5.77
C TYR A 80 -24.65 10.27 -6.01
N GLU A 81 -25.58 9.53 -6.60
CA GLU A 81 -27.02 9.86 -6.60
C GLU A 81 -27.67 9.35 -5.29
N PRO A 82 -28.16 10.23 -4.40
CA PRO A 82 -28.85 9.80 -3.19
C PRO A 82 -30.26 9.27 -3.53
N SER A 83 -30.48 7.96 -3.44
CA SER A 83 -31.83 7.38 -3.57
C SER A 83 -32.70 7.74 -2.34
N GLU A 84 -33.85 8.37 -2.57
CA GLU A 84 -34.82 8.74 -1.52
C GLU A 84 -35.32 7.54 -0.70
N PRO A 85 -35.54 7.68 0.62
CA PRO A 85 -35.98 6.58 1.48
C PRO A 85 -37.46 6.22 1.26
N PRO A 86 -37.83 4.92 1.29
CA PRO A 86 -39.21 4.49 1.12
C PRO A 86 -40.08 4.88 2.34
N THR A 87 -41.18 5.57 2.08
CA THR A 87 -42.15 5.95 3.11
C THR A 87 -42.94 4.72 3.60
N PRO A 88 -43.21 4.62 4.92
CA PRO A 88 -43.87 3.45 5.49
C PRO A 88 -45.37 3.42 5.16
N LYS A 89 -45.86 2.24 4.75
CA LYS A 89 -47.28 1.97 4.52
C LYS A 89 -48.04 2.02 5.84
N LYS A 90 -49.09 2.86 5.89
CA LYS A 90 -50.07 2.90 6.98
C LYS A 90 -50.84 1.58 7.07
N SER A 91 -50.93 1.01 8.27
CA SER A 91 -51.98 0.07 8.69
C SER A 91 -52.37 0.36 10.12
#